data_AF-A0A6N9VB40-F1
#
_entry.id   AF-A0A6N9VB40-F1
#
_cell.length_a   1.000
_cell.length_b   1.000
_cell.length_c   1.000
_cell.angle_alpha   90.00
_cell.angle_beta   90.00
_cell.angle_gamma   90.00
#
_symmetry.space_group_name_H-M   'P 1'
#
loop_
_entity.id
_entity.type
_entity.pdbx_description
1 polymer ?
#
loop_
_entity_poly.entity_id
_entity_poly.type
_entity_poly.pdbx_seq_one_letter_code
_entity_poly.pdbx_strand_id
1 'polypeptide(L)'
;HTSAAPAATATGLARLGREHGASLFMLLTAATQLLLGRWSGQRDVALGTVTAGRDRPELEDLVGFFVHTLVLRADVDGAATVGDFLAAT
;
A
#
# COMPACT_ATOMS: atom_id res chain seq x y z
N HIS A 1 9.51 17.91 5.55
CA HIS A 1 8.16 18.44 5.84
C HIS A 1 7.24 17.26 6.16
N THR A 2 6.61 17.26 7.33
CA THR A 2 5.61 16.24 7.69
C THR A 2 4.24 16.76 7.30
N SER A 3 3.48 15.96 6.54
CA SER A 3 2.08 16.25 6.22
C SER A 3 1.21 15.25 6.97
N ALA A 4 0.24 15.75 7.75
CA ALA A 4 -0.75 14.93 8.41
C ALA A 4 -2.08 15.05 7.65
N ALA A 5 -2.69 13.92 7.32
CA ALA A 5 -4.04 13.92 6.77
C ALA A 5 -5.06 14.19 7.90
N PRO A 6 -6.08 15.03 7.67
CA PRO A 6 -7.19 15.17 8.61
C PRO A 6 -7.85 13.81 8.90
N ALA A 7 -8.33 13.63 10.14
CA ALA A 7 -8.93 12.36 10.57
C ALA A 7 -10.12 11.92 9.69
N ALA A 8 -10.92 12.88 9.21
CA ALA A 8 -12.01 12.62 8.28
C ALA A 8 -11.51 12.02 6.95
N THR A 9 -10.40 12.51 6.42
CA THR A 9 -9.78 11.99 5.21
C THR A 9 -9.27 10.58 5.41
N ALA A 10 -8.56 10.30 6.51
CA ALA A 10 -8.07 8.97 6.84
C ALA A 10 -9.23 7.96 7.00
N THR A 11 -10.32 8.38 7.65
CA THR A 11 -11.53 7.57 7.82
C THR A 11 -12.20 7.29 6.48
N GLY A 12 -12.30 8.31 5.62
CA GLY A 12 -12.85 8.18 4.27
C GLY A 12 -12.05 7.20 3.41
N LEU A 13 -10.73 7.28 3.44
CA LEU A 13 -9.83 6.34 2.74
C LEU A 13 -10.00 4.91 3.26
N ALA A 14 -10.03 4.72 4.59
CA ALA A 14 -10.24 3.40 5.17
C ALA A 14 -11.61 2.81 4.77
N ARG A 15 -12.66 3.63 4.69
CA ARG A 15 -13.97 3.19 4.18
C ARG A 15 -13.91 2.81 2.70
N LEU A 16 -13.29 3.64 1.87
CA LEU A 16 -13.14 3.39 0.44
C LEU A 16 -12.42 2.06 0.16
N GLY A 17 -11.34 1.78 0.91
CA GLY A 17 -10.63 0.51 0.81
C GLY A 17 -11.56 -0.66 1.11
N ARG A 18 -12.32 -0.59 2.22
CA ARG A 18 -13.27 -1.65 2.60
C ARG A 18 -14.36 -1.88 1.56
N GLU A 19 -14.86 -0.84 0.92
CA GLU A 19 -15.86 -0.94 -0.15
C GLU A 19 -15.35 -1.74 -1.37
N HIS A 20 -14.03 -1.80 -1.55
CA HIS A 20 -13.35 -2.58 -2.59
C HIS A 20 -12.68 -3.85 -2.06
N GLY A 21 -12.96 -4.27 -0.82
CA GLY A 21 -12.32 -5.43 -0.20
C GLY A 21 -10.83 -5.26 0.11
N ALA A 22 -10.31 -4.03 0.05
CA ALA A 22 -8.91 -3.70 0.24
C ALA A 22 -8.65 -3.13 1.64
N SER A 23 -7.48 -3.45 2.21
CA SER A 23 -7.00 -2.78 3.43
C SER A 23 -6.60 -1.33 3.14
N LEU A 24 -6.51 -0.48 4.17
CA LEU A 24 -5.97 0.87 4.01
C LEU A 24 -4.53 0.84 3.49
N PHE A 25 -3.74 -0.15 3.90
CA PHE A 25 -2.39 -0.36 3.39
C PHE A 25 -2.40 -0.63 1.87
N MET A 26 -3.23 -1.56 1.39
CA MET A 26 -3.36 -1.84 -0.05
C MET A 26 -3.79 -0.59 -0.83
N LEU A 27 -4.77 0.15 -0.32
CA LEU A 27 -5.24 1.39 -0.95
C LEU A 27 -4.12 2.44 -1.08
N LEU A 28 -3.34 2.66 -0.02
CA LEU A 28 -2.25 3.64 -0.03
C LEU A 28 -1.06 3.17 -0.88
N THR A 29 -0.76 1.88 -0.87
CA THR A 29 0.23 1.27 -1.78
C THR A 29 -0.16 1.51 -3.23
N ALA A 30 -1.40 1.20 -3.60
CA ALA A 30 -1.91 1.40 -4.94
C ALA A 30 -1.87 2.88 -5.35
N ALA A 31 -2.37 3.78 -4.49
CA ALA A 31 -2.30 5.22 -4.74
C ALA A 31 -0.85 5.70 -4.93
N THR A 32 0.09 5.16 -4.18
CA THR A 32 1.52 5.49 -4.32
C THR A 32 2.10 4.97 -5.63
N GLN A 33 1.81 3.72 -6.01
CA GLN A 33 2.27 3.15 -7.28
C GLN A 33 1.70 3.93 -8.49
N LEU A 34 0.42 4.27 -8.46
CA LEU A 34 -0.23 5.11 -9.48
C LEU A 34 0.43 6.49 -9.58
N LEU A 35 0.70 7.14 -8.44
CA LEU A 35 1.37 8.44 -8.39
C LEU A 35 2.78 8.38 -8.99
N LEU A 36 3.58 7.39 -8.58
CA LEU A 36 4.93 7.18 -9.07
C LEU A 36 4.95 6.84 -10.56
N GLY A 37 4.03 5.99 -11.04
CA GLY A 37 3.88 5.66 -12.45
C GLY A 37 3.55 6.91 -13.28
N ARG A 38 2.62 7.74 -12.80
CA ARG A 38 2.27 9.02 -13.44
C ARG A 38 3.44 10.00 -13.48
N TRP A 39 4.23 10.10 -12.42
CA TRP A 39 5.38 11.02 -12.35
C TRP A 39 6.58 10.56 -13.17
N SER A 40 6.83 9.25 -13.21
CA SER A 40 7.95 8.66 -13.93
C SER A 40 7.64 8.35 -15.40
N GLY A 41 6.35 8.32 -15.78
CA GLY A 41 5.89 7.81 -17.07
C GLY A 41 6.07 6.30 -17.23
N GLN A 42 6.41 5.58 -16.17
CA GLN A 42 6.61 4.13 -16.19
C GLN A 42 5.31 3.41 -15.84
N ARG A 43 5.08 2.28 -16.52
CA ARG A 43 4.00 1.36 -16.20
C ARG A 43 4.41 0.36 -15.12
N ASP A 44 5.63 -0.13 -15.17
CA ASP A 44 6.14 -1.10 -14.20
C ASP A 44 6.73 -0.39 -12.98
N VAL A 45 6.01 -0.44 -11.85
CA VAL A 45 6.37 0.28 -10.63
C VAL A 45 6.62 -0.71 -9.49
N ALA A 46 7.86 -0.70 -8.98
CA ALA A 46 8.26 -1.43 -7.78
C ALA A 46 8.25 -0.51 -6.55
N LEU A 47 7.49 -0.89 -5.52
CA LEU A 47 7.41 -0.20 -4.23
C LEU A 47 7.95 -1.10 -3.12
N GLY A 48 8.98 -0.65 -2.42
CA GLY A 48 9.47 -1.31 -1.22
C GLY A 48 8.57 -1.03 -0.01
N THR A 49 8.26 -2.06 0.77
CA THR A 49 7.55 -1.95 2.06
C THR A 49 8.29 -2.76 3.13
N VAL A 50 7.98 -2.46 4.40
CA VAL A 50 8.47 -3.23 5.56
C VAL A 50 7.31 -3.95 6.23
N THR A 51 7.49 -5.22 6.57
CA THR A 51 6.57 -6.00 7.40
C THR A 51 7.22 -6.34 8.73
N ALA A 52 6.42 -6.62 9.76
CA ALA A 52 6.92 -6.87 11.10
C ALA A 52 7.81 -8.12 11.20
N GLY A 53 7.68 -9.07 10.26
CA GLY A 53 8.36 -10.37 10.23
C GLY A 53 8.15 -11.22 11.50
N ARG A 54 7.01 -11.00 12.17
CA ARG A 54 6.55 -11.74 13.36
C ARG A 54 5.43 -12.71 12.98
N ASP A 55 5.69 -13.52 11.97
CA ASP A 55 4.68 -14.42 11.39
C ASP A 55 4.47 -15.70 12.23
N ARG A 56 5.17 -15.81 13.37
CA ARG A 56 5.12 -16.92 14.31
C ARG A 56 4.80 -16.43 15.73
N PRO A 57 3.88 -17.08 16.47
CA PRO A 57 3.49 -16.65 17.81
C PRO A 57 4.66 -16.49 18.77
N GLU A 58 5.71 -17.32 18.66
CA GLU A 58 6.87 -17.30 19.54
C GLU A 58 7.73 -16.03 19.38
N LEU A 59 7.52 -15.25 18.31
CA LEU A 59 8.26 -14.02 18.01
C LEU A 59 7.49 -12.74 18.39
N GLU A 60 6.22 -12.87 18.80
CA GLU A 60 5.34 -11.72 19.05
C GLU A 60 5.83 -10.83 20.19
N ASP A 61 6.41 -11.40 21.26
CA ASP A 61 6.87 -10.68 22.45
C ASP A 61 8.40 -10.52 22.52
N LEU A 62 9.13 -10.96 21.49
CA LEU A 62 10.59 -10.94 21.50
C LEU A 62 11.14 -9.55 21.10
N VAL A 63 12.09 -9.05 21.90
CA VAL A 63 12.85 -7.84 21.58
C VAL A 63 13.96 -8.19 20.58
N GLY A 64 13.90 -7.63 19.37
CA GLY A 64 14.86 -7.89 18.31
C GLY A 64 14.47 -7.28 16.97
N PHE A 65 15.35 -7.36 15.98
CA PHE A 65 15.13 -6.86 14.62
C PHE A 65 14.54 -7.94 13.73
N PHE A 66 13.22 -7.87 13.48
CA PHE A 66 12.47 -8.86 12.70
C PHE A 66 11.91 -8.31 11.38
N VAL A 67 12.12 -7.02 11.08
CA VAL A 67 11.46 -6.41 9.91
C VAL A 67 11.95 -7.04 8.61
N HIS A 68 11.01 -7.40 7.74
CA HIS A 68 11.31 -7.89 6.40
C HIS A 68 10.97 -6.83 5.37
N THR A 69 11.89 -6.62 4.43
CA THR A 69 11.64 -5.76 3.28
C THR A 69 11.03 -6.59 2.16
N LEU A 70 9.87 -6.17 1.67
CA LEU A 70 9.19 -6.77 0.53
C LEU A 70 9.10 -5.76 -0.61
N VAL A 71 9.13 -6.25 -1.84
CA VAL A 71 8.92 -5.43 -3.04
C VAL A 71 7.56 -5.77 -3.63
N LEU A 72 6.68 -4.77 -3.71
CA LEU A 72 5.38 -4.85 -4.34
C LEU A 72 5.51 -4.25 -5.75
N ARG A 73 5.41 -5.09 -6.78
CA ARG A 73 5.54 -4.70 -8.18
C ARG A 73 4.18 -4.73 -8.85
N ALA A 74 3.81 -3.67 -9.55
CA ALA A 74 2.54 -3.57 -10.25
C ALA A 74 2.72 -2.97 -11.65
N ASP A 75 1.89 -3.41 -12.60
CA ASP A 75 1.70 -2.77 -13.90
C ASP A 75 0.60 -1.71 -13.77
N VAL A 76 1.01 -0.45 -13.79
CA VAL A 76 0.16 0.74 -13.73
C VAL A 76 -0.37 1.05 -15.12
N ASP A 77 -1.53 0.48 -15.44
CA ASP A 77 -2.27 0.83 -16.64
C ASP A 77 -3.08 2.13 -16.43
N GLY A 78 -2.72 3.18 -17.17
CA GLY A 78 -3.42 4.48 -17.10
C GLY A 78 -4.87 4.44 -17.59
N ALA A 79 -5.31 3.37 -18.25
CA ALA A 79 -6.69 3.16 -18.65
C ALA A 79 -7.55 2.46 -17.59
N ALA A 80 -6.94 1.80 -16.59
CA ALA A 80 -7.66 1.10 -15.53
C ALA A 80 -8.23 2.10 -14.50
N THR A 81 -9.42 1.79 -13.96
CA THR A 81 -9.91 2.57 -12.82
C THR A 81 -9.14 2.20 -11.56
N VAL A 82 -9.20 3.09 -10.56
CA VAL A 82 -8.60 2.79 -9.23
C VAL A 82 -9.22 1.52 -8.63
N GLY A 83 -10.52 1.29 -8.83
CA GLY A 83 -11.20 0.09 -8.36
C GLY A 83 -10.66 -1.18 -9.03
N ASP A 84 -10.45 -1.15 -10.35
CA ASP A 84 -9.88 -2.27 -11.10
C ASP A 84 -8.45 -2.57 -10.65
N PHE A 85 -7.66 -1.52 -10.41
CA PHE A 85 -6.28 -1.64 -9.94
C PHE A 85 -6.22 -2.23 -8.52
N LEU A 86 -7.14 -1.82 -7.63
CA LEU A 86 -7.24 -2.37 -6.28
C LEU A 86 -7.66 -3.84 -6.27
N ALA A 87 -8.54 -4.25 -7.19
CA ALA A 87 -8.94 -5.65 -7.31
C ALA A 87 -7.80 -6.56 -7.80
N ALA A 88 -6.79 -5.99 -8.44
CA ALA A 88 -5.60 -6.70 -8.91
C ALA A 88 -4.43 -6.71 -7.90
N THR A 89 -4.60 -6.07 -6.73
CA THR A 89 -3.60 -5.99 -5.65
C THR A 89 -3.82 -7.07 -4.59
#